data_AF-A0A7Y2KV69-F1
#
_entry.id   AF-A0A7Y2KV69-F1
#
_cell.length_a   1.000
_cell.length_b   1.000
_cell.length_c   1.000
_cell.angle_alpha   90.00
_cell.angle_beta   90.00
_cell.angle_gamma   90.00
#
_symmetry.space_group_name_H-M   'P 1'
#
loop_
_entity.id
_entity.type
_entity.pdbx_description
1 polymer ?
#
loop_
_entity_poly.entity_id
_entity_poly.type
_entity_poly.pdbx_seq_one_letter_code
_entity_poly.pdbx_strand_id
1 'polypeptide(L)'
;MGQGNEIPNPKDSGVSGTQEKGGEYLGPIEAPLILSRQSLHDTFIGLTEKNPRNFGGDFNATVVASMISHCSQESADAKHFLKQKDQELRANTNELSAAKVEIAKLTEQLKSAVGISRATQGCTFLGTVILGFAVELYRSNFKISVLAGVVGAALIGLTFVLSKKGV
;
A
#
# COMPACT_ATOMS: atom_id res chain seq x y z
N MET A 1 18.77 -46.73 -1.83
CA MET A 1 17.61 -46.98 -0.96
C MET A 1 17.28 -45.65 -0.30
N GLY A 2 16.18 -45.03 -0.75
CA GLY A 2 15.82 -43.65 -0.40
C GLY A 2 15.29 -43.53 1.02
N GLN A 3 15.83 -42.58 1.78
CA GLN A 3 15.19 -42.11 2.99
C GLN A 3 14.16 -41.06 2.59
N GLY A 4 12.89 -41.37 2.83
CA GLY A 4 11.77 -40.49 2.55
C GLY A 4 11.85 -39.25 3.44
N ASN A 5 11.93 -38.08 2.81
CA ASN A 5 11.58 -36.83 3.47
C ASN A 5 10.10 -36.91 3.84
N GLU A 6 9.82 -37.11 5.13
CA GLU A 6 8.49 -36.87 5.70
C GLU A 6 8.14 -35.41 5.46
N ILE A 7 7.17 -35.16 4.58
CA ILE A 7 6.59 -33.83 4.36
C ILE A 7 5.80 -33.50 5.64
N PRO A 8 6.14 -32.42 6.38
CA PRO A 8 5.37 -32.06 7.57
C PRO A 8 3.95 -31.69 7.15
N ASN A 9 2.98 -32.40 7.74
CA ASN A 9 1.57 -32.17 7.50
C ASN A 9 1.15 -30.83 8.13
N PRO A 10 0.66 -29.83 7.38
CA PRO A 10 0.25 -28.56 7.95
C PRO A 10 -1.01 -28.77 8.80
N LYS A 11 -0.85 -28.83 10.12
CA LYS A 11 -1.95 -28.73 11.07
C LYS A 11 -2.30 -27.26 11.29
N ASP A 12 -3.59 -26.98 11.15
CA ASP A 12 -4.31 -25.80 11.62
C ASP A 12 -3.83 -24.43 11.12
N SER A 13 -4.48 -23.97 10.04
CA SER A 13 -4.58 -22.54 9.72
C SER A 13 -5.47 -21.84 10.76
N GLY A 14 -4.91 -21.60 11.95
CA GLY A 14 -5.50 -20.79 12.99
C GLY A 14 -5.43 -19.31 12.64
N VAL A 15 -6.58 -18.70 12.38
CA VAL A 15 -6.77 -17.24 12.37
C VAL A 15 -6.68 -16.74 13.82
N SER A 16 -5.47 -16.68 14.36
CA SER A 16 -5.14 -15.93 15.57
C SER A 16 -3.86 -15.15 15.27
N GLY A 17 -3.90 -13.83 15.47
CA GLY A 17 -2.85 -12.88 15.07
C GLY A 17 -1.56 -12.97 15.89
N THR A 18 -1.03 -14.16 16.09
CA THR A 18 0.26 -14.41 16.74
C THR A 18 1.09 -15.29 15.81
N GLN A 19 1.91 -14.66 14.97
CA GLN A 19 2.95 -15.36 14.25
C GLN A 19 4.00 -15.85 15.26
N GLU A 20 4.06 -17.16 15.48
CA GLU A 20 5.26 -17.75 16.08
C GLU A 20 6.39 -17.70 15.05
N LYS A 21 7.56 -17.23 15.48
CA LYS A 21 8.76 -17.09 14.64
C LYS A 21 9.37 -18.47 14.38
N GLY A 22 8.74 -19.24 13.50
CA GLY A 22 9.23 -20.53 13.02
C GLY A 22 10.30 -20.34 11.96
N GLY A 23 11.56 -20.25 12.40
CA GLY A 23 12.71 -20.25 11.51
C GLY A 23 14.00 -20.28 12.32
N GLU A 24 14.67 -21.42 12.31
CA GLU A 24 16.04 -21.54 12.78
C GLU A 24 16.89 -20.51 12.02
N TYR A 25 17.63 -19.69 12.77
CA TYR A 25 18.49 -18.65 12.20
C TYR A 25 19.61 -19.37 11.43
N LEU A 26 19.40 -19.60 10.13
CA LEU A 26 20.50 -19.87 9.23
C LEU A 26 21.41 -18.64 9.32
N GLY A 27 22.55 -18.81 10.00
CA GLY A 27 23.56 -17.77 10.15
C GLY A 27 23.89 -17.14 8.79
N PRO A 28 24.45 -15.92 8.77
CA PRO A 28 24.74 -15.21 7.53
C PRO A 28 25.47 -16.15 6.58
N ILE A 29 24.81 -16.45 5.45
CA ILE A 29 25.41 -17.19 4.34
C ILE A 29 26.67 -16.39 4.00
N GLU A 30 27.83 -16.94 4.31
CA GLU A 30 29.11 -16.35 3.92
C GLU A 30 29.02 -16.06 2.43
N ALA A 31 29.13 -14.77 2.08
CA ALA A 31 29.12 -14.35 0.69
C ALA A 31 30.14 -15.21 -0.06
N PRO A 32 29.79 -15.80 -1.22
CA PRO A 32 30.72 -16.65 -1.95
C PRO A 32 32.01 -15.87 -2.15
N LEU A 33 33.14 -16.48 -1.74
CA LEU A 33 34.49 -15.95 -1.85
C LEU A 33 34.63 -15.23 -3.18
N ILE A 34 34.67 -13.89 -3.12
CA ILE A 34 34.84 -13.03 -4.28
C ILE A 34 36.23 -13.35 -4.81
N LEU A 35 36.31 -14.25 -5.78
CA LEU A 35 37.53 -14.71 -6.41
C LEU A 35 38.09 -13.55 -7.25
N SER A 36 38.76 -12.62 -6.57
CA SER A 36 39.37 -11.40 -7.10
C SER A 36 38.40 -10.42 -7.78
N ARG A 37 38.62 -9.12 -7.58
CA ARG A 37 37.92 -8.03 -8.27
C ARG A 37 38.28 -7.92 -9.77
N GLN A 38 38.83 -8.97 -10.39
CA GLN A 38 38.98 -8.97 -11.83
C GLN A 38 37.66 -9.45 -12.41
N SER A 39 36.99 -8.56 -13.14
CA SER A 39 35.79 -8.99 -13.87
C SER A 39 36.21 -10.11 -14.83
N LEU A 40 35.33 -11.11 -15.03
CA LEU A 40 35.57 -12.15 -16.03
C LEU A 40 35.93 -11.54 -17.39
N HIS A 41 35.32 -10.39 -17.69
CA HIS A 41 35.65 -9.52 -18.82
C HIS A 41 37.15 -9.13 -18.86
N ASP A 42 37.71 -8.55 -17.79
CA ASP A 42 39.11 -8.13 -17.74
C ASP A 42 40.08 -9.31 -17.85
N THR A 43 39.65 -10.48 -17.33
CA THR A 43 40.42 -11.72 -17.39
C THR A 43 40.48 -12.25 -18.82
N PHE A 44 39.35 -12.24 -19.53
CA PHE A 44 39.28 -12.71 -20.92
C PHE A 44 40.00 -11.78 -21.89
N ILE A 45 39.89 -10.45 -21.72
CA ILE A 45 40.65 -9.48 -22.52
C ILE A 45 42.16 -9.69 -22.32
N GLY A 46 42.61 -9.84 -21.08
CA GLY A 46 44.02 -10.12 -20.78
C GLY A 46 44.52 -11.47 -21.33
N LEU A 47 43.64 -12.47 -21.45
CA LEU A 47 43.96 -13.77 -22.05
C LEU A 47 44.07 -13.70 -23.57
N THR A 48 43.19 -12.95 -24.23
CA THR A 48 43.22 -12.72 -25.68
C THR A 48 44.43 -11.88 -26.10
N GLU A 49 44.83 -10.91 -25.28
CA GLU A 49 46.02 -10.08 -25.53
C GLU A 49 47.33 -10.85 -25.31
N LYS A 50 47.39 -11.73 -24.30
CA LYS A 50 48.63 -12.47 -23.97
C LYS A 50 48.86 -13.71 -24.83
N ASN A 51 47.82 -14.35 -25.37
CA ASN A 51 47.95 -15.57 -26.17
C ASN A 51 47.06 -15.56 -27.42
N PRO A 52 47.22 -14.59 -28.34
CA PRO A 52 46.36 -14.46 -29.51
C PRO A 52 46.41 -15.68 -30.44
N ARG A 53 47.56 -16.37 -30.48
CA ARG A 53 47.74 -17.61 -31.25
C ARG A 53 46.78 -18.74 -30.84
N ASN A 54 46.42 -18.85 -29.57
CA ASN A 54 45.49 -19.86 -29.07
C ASN A 54 44.03 -19.53 -29.38
N PHE A 55 43.75 -18.29 -29.78
CA PHE A 55 42.43 -17.82 -30.23
C PHE A 55 42.34 -17.69 -31.76
N GLY A 56 43.27 -18.30 -32.50
CA GLY A 56 43.26 -18.28 -33.97
C GLY A 56 43.89 -17.04 -34.59
N GLY A 57 44.76 -16.33 -33.86
CA GLY A 57 45.52 -15.17 -34.33
C GLY A 57 44.99 -13.83 -33.82
N ASP A 58 45.77 -12.76 -34.02
CA ASP A 58 45.49 -11.41 -33.47
C ASP A 58 44.12 -10.85 -33.88
N PHE A 59 43.68 -11.16 -35.10
CA PHE A 59 42.36 -10.72 -35.61
C PHE A 59 41.20 -11.37 -34.84
N ASN A 60 41.22 -12.70 -34.68
CA ASN A 60 40.16 -13.42 -33.98
C ASN A 60 40.15 -13.12 -32.47
N ALA A 61 41.33 -12.95 -31.86
CA ALA A 61 41.47 -12.51 -30.47
C ALA A 61 40.82 -11.13 -30.24
N THR A 62 40.99 -10.19 -31.17
CA THR A 62 40.40 -8.85 -31.11
C THR A 62 38.87 -8.89 -31.24
N VAL A 63 38.33 -9.76 -32.11
CA VAL A 63 36.88 -9.96 -32.25
C VAL A 63 36.27 -10.57 -30.99
N VAL A 64 36.95 -11.53 -30.35
CA VAL A 64 36.49 -12.12 -29.08
C VAL A 64 36.50 -11.07 -27.97
N ALA A 65 37.57 -10.27 -27.86
CA ALA A 65 37.65 -9.19 -26.88
C ALA A 65 36.54 -8.14 -27.08
N SER A 66 36.24 -7.76 -28.33
CA SER A 66 35.17 -6.78 -28.61
C SER A 66 33.77 -7.33 -28.31
N MET A 67 33.50 -8.61 -28.60
CA MET A 67 32.24 -9.26 -28.22
C MET A 67 32.06 -9.32 -26.71
N ILE A 68 33.13 -9.61 -25.96
CA ILE A 68 33.10 -9.67 -24.49
C ILE A 68 32.87 -8.27 -23.92
N SER A 69 33.52 -7.24 -24.48
CA SER A 69 33.28 -5.84 -24.11
C SER A 69 31.85 -5.41 -24.38
N HIS A 70 31.31 -5.75 -25.55
CA HIS A 70 29.92 -5.44 -25.91
C HIS A 70 28.93 -6.11 -24.94
N CYS A 71 29.12 -7.39 -24.65
CA CYS A 71 28.25 -8.14 -23.73
C CYS A 71 28.33 -7.61 -22.28
N SER A 72 29.52 -7.20 -21.84
CA SER A 72 29.72 -6.57 -20.53
C SER A 72 28.99 -5.23 -20.44
N GLN A 73 29.07 -4.42 -21.50
CA GLN A 73 28.39 -3.14 -21.58
C GLN A 73 26.86 -3.29 -21.63
N GLU A 74 26.36 -4.23 -22.43
CA GLU A 74 24.93 -4.55 -22.49
C GLU A 74 24.41 -5.05 -21.13
N SER A 75 25.18 -5.86 -20.40
CA SER A 75 24.84 -6.28 -19.04
C SER A 75 24.80 -5.11 -18.07
N ALA A 76 25.72 -4.15 -18.19
CA ALA A 76 25.74 -2.96 -17.36
C ALA A 76 24.52 -2.05 -17.65
N ASP A 77 24.19 -1.86 -18.93
CA ASP A 77 23.03 -1.09 -19.37
C ASP A 77 21.72 -1.74 -18.92
N ALA A 78 21.59 -3.06 -19.06
CA ALA A 78 20.44 -3.82 -18.57
C ALA A 78 20.28 -3.68 -17.05
N LYS A 79 21.38 -3.75 -16.28
CA LYS A 79 21.34 -3.53 -14.82
C LYS A 79 20.93 -2.10 -14.47
N HIS A 80 21.39 -1.11 -15.23
CA HIS A 80 21.01 0.28 -15.03
C HIS A 80 19.51 0.48 -15.30
N PHE A 81 19.02 -0.05 -16.43
CA PHE A 81 17.60 -0.01 -16.78
C PHE A 81 16.73 -0.70 -15.73
N LEU A 82 17.15 -1.86 -15.23
CA LEU A 82 16.42 -2.60 -14.20
C LEU A 82 16.37 -1.82 -12.88
N LYS A 83 17.46 -1.16 -12.48
CA LYS A 83 17.48 -0.28 -11.31
C LYS A 83 16.56 0.93 -11.49
N GLN A 84 16.58 1.55 -12.67
CA GLN A 84 15.70 2.68 -12.97
C GLN A 84 14.23 2.25 -12.90
N LYS A 85 13.89 1.09 -13.47
CA LYS A 85 12.52 0.55 -13.40
C LYS A 85 12.11 0.17 -11.98
N ASP A 86 12.99 -0.38 -11.17
CA ASP A 86 12.70 -0.65 -9.75
C ASP A 86 12.44 0.66 -8.97
N GLN A 87 13.20 1.72 -9.26
CA GLN A 87 12.97 3.04 -8.66
C GLN A 87 11.64 3.65 -9.09
N GLU A 88 11.29 3.60 -10.37
CA GLU A 88 9.99 4.06 -10.88
C GLU A 88 8.83 3.26 -10.25
N LEU A 89 8.98 1.95 -10.11
CA LEU A 89 7.97 1.08 -9.52
C LEU A 89 7.76 1.41 -8.03
N ARG A 90 8.85 1.65 -7.28
CA ARG A 90 8.77 2.09 -5.89
C ARG A 90 8.13 3.47 -5.75
N ALA A 91 8.49 4.42 -6.62
CA ALA A 91 7.89 5.74 -6.63
C ALA A 91 6.38 5.67 -6.87
N ASN A 92 5.96 4.97 -7.92
CA ASN A 92 4.54 4.76 -8.24
C ASN A 92 3.78 4.04 -7.11
N THR A 93 4.42 3.06 -6.47
CA THR A 93 3.82 2.35 -5.33
C THR A 93 3.60 3.28 -4.14
N ASN A 94 4.56 4.17 -3.87
CA ASN A 94 4.46 5.16 -2.80
C ASN A 94 3.36 6.19 -3.11
N GLU A 95 3.28 6.70 -4.34
CA GLU A 95 2.22 7.60 -4.77
C GLU A 95 0.84 6.95 -4.67
N LEU A 96 0.72 5.69 -5.13
CA LEU A 96 -0.52 4.94 -5.02
C LEU A 96 -0.93 4.73 -3.55
N SER A 97 0.04 4.48 -2.67
CA SER A 97 -0.22 4.35 -1.23
C SER A 97 -0.73 5.66 -0.65
N ALA A 98 -0.05 6.78 -0.94
CA ALA A 98 -0.46 8.11 -0.49
C ALA A 98 -1.86 8.48 -0.99
N ALA A 99 -2.16 8.24 -2.27
CA ALA A 99 -3.48 8.48 -2.85
C ALA A 99 -4.57 7.62 -2.18
N LYS A 100 -4.29 6.35 -1.87
CA LYS A 100 -5.23 5.48 -1.14
C LYS A 100 -5.53 5.99 0.26
N VAL A 101 -4.51 6.47 0.97
CA VAL A 101 -4.69 7.07 2.31
C VAL A 101 -5.54 8.34 2.22
N GLU A 102 -5.29 9.19 1.23
CA GLU A 102 -6.09 10.39 1.00
C GLU A 102 -7.55 10.07 0.67
N ILE A 103 -7.78 9.10 -0.23
CA ILE A 103 -9.13 8.62 -0.56
C ILE A 103 -9.84 8.08 0.69
N ALA A 104 -9.16 7.29 1.52
CA ALA A 104 -9.73 6.77 2.75
C ALA A 104 -10.14 7.91 3.70
N LYS A 105 -9.28 8.92 3.89
CA LYS A 105 -9.56 10.10 4.70
C LYS A 105 -10.74 10.91 4.18
N LEU A 106 -10.79 11.18 2.87
CA LEU A 106 -11.89 11.91 2.24
C LEU A 106 -13.20 11.12 2.32
N THR A 107 -13.15 9.80 2.15
CA THR A 107 -14.32 8.92 2.27
C THR A 107 -14.87 8.93 3.69
N GLU A 108 -14.01 8.92 4.70
CA GLU A 108 -14.41 9.03 6.10
C GLU A 108 -15.06 10.39 6.40
N GLN A 109 -14.45 11.48 5.93
CA GLN A 109 -15.02 12.83 6.06
C GLN A 109 -16.39 12.93 5.37
N LEU A 110 -16.52 12.38 4.16
CA LEU A 110 -17.79 12.36 3.43
C LEU A 110 -18.84 11.52 4.16
N LYS A 111 -18.48 10.34 4.67
CA LYS A 111 -19.40 9.50 5.44
C LYS A 111 -19.89 10.19 6.70
N SER A 112 -19.00 10.90 7.40
CA SER A 112 -19.34 11.71 8.56
C SER A 112 -20.30 12.85 8.17
N ALA A 113 -19.98 13.61 7.12
CA ALA A 113 -20.81 14.72 6.63
C ALA A 113 -22.20 14.24 6.17
N VAL A 114 -22.29 13.13 5.46
CA VAL A 114 -23.57 12.51 5.06
C VAL A 114 -24.37 12.05 6.28
N GLY A 115 -23.71 11.45 7.28
CA GLY A 115 -24.35 11.06 8.54
C GLY A 115 -24.94 12.26 9.29
N ILE A 116 -24.18 13.34 9.43
CA ILE A 116 -24.62 14.58 10.08
C ILE A 116 -25.77 15.21 9.28
N SER A 117 -25.67 15.25 7.96
CA SER A 117 -26.72 15.80 7.09
C SER A 117 -28.04 15.05 7.25
N ARG A 118 -28.02 13.70 7.23
CA ARG A 118 -29.21 12.87 7.47
C ARG A 118 -29.79 13.08 8.87
N ALA A 119 -28.94 13.14 9.90
CA ALA A 119 -29.40 13.42 11.25
C ALA A 119 -30.07 14.81 11.36
N THR A 120 -29.49 15.82 10.72
CA THR A 120 -30.02 17.19 10.69
C THR A 120 -31.38 17.25 9.99
N GLN A 121 -31.52 16.59 8.84
CA GLN A 121 -32.80 16.49 8.12
C GLN A 121 -33.86 15.77 8.96
N GLY A 122 -33.51 14.65 9.61
CA GLY A 122 -34.42 13.92 10.50
C GLY A 122 -34.88 14.74 11.69
N CYS A 123 -33.97 15.41 12.40
CA CYS A 123 -34.29 16.31 13.51
C CYS A 123 -35.17 17.49 13.07
N THR A 124 -34.91 18.07 11.90
CA THR A 124 -35.71 19.19 11.37
C THR A 124 -37.14 18.75 11.04
N PHE A 125 -37.29 17.59 10.39
CA PHE A 125 -38.60 17.05 10.04
C PHE A 125 -39.41 16.66 11.28
N LEU A 126 -38.83 15.87 12.18
CA LEU A 126 -39.49 15.49 13.44
C LEU A 126 -39.80 16.71 14.31
N GLY A 127 -38.87 17.66 14.41
CA GLY A 127 -39.06 18.89 15.17
C GLY A 127 -40.22 19.72 14.66
N THR A 128 -40.33 19.92 13.34
CA THR A 128 -41.44 20.67 12.74
C THR A 128 -42.78 19.95 12.86
N VAL A 129 -42.82 18.62 12.69
CA VAL A 129 -44.04 17.82 12.89
C VAL A 129 -44.54 17.91 14.33
N ILE A 130 -43.65 17.69 15.31
CA ILE A 130 -44.00 17.76 16.74
C ILE A 130 -44.47 19.17 17.11
N LEU A 131 -43.83 20.21 16.58
CA LEU A 131 -44.22 21.60 16.82
C LEU A 131 -45.60 21.92 16.22
N GLY A 132 -45.92 21.36 15.05
CA GLY A 132 -47.27 21.43 14.47
C GLY A 132 -48.33 20.79 15.37
N PHE A 133 -48.08 19.56 15.86
CA PHE A 133 -48.97 18.89 16.82
C PHE A 133 -49.10 19.66 18.14
N ALA A 134 -48.02 20.30 18.61
CA ALA A 134 -48.06 21.10 19.82
C ALA A 134 -49.02 22.29 19.70
N VAL A 135 -49.04 22.96 18.55
CA VAL A 135 -49.97 24.07 18.26
C VAL A 135 -51.42 23.58 18.23
N GLU A 136 -51.68 22.40 17.67
CA GLU A 136 -53.01 21.81 17.62
C GLU A 136 -53.52 21.35 19.01
N LEU A 137 -52.63 20.75 19.81
CA LEU A 137 -52.91 20.40 21.21
C LEU A 137 -53.14 21.62 22.09
N TYR A 138 -52.42 22.72 21.81
CA TYR A 138 -52.59 23.99 22.52
C TYR A 138 -53.99 24.57 22.26
N ARG A 139 -54.46 24.54 21.01
CA ARG A 139 -55.84 24.94 20.66
C ARG A 139 -56.91 24.10 21.35
N SER A 140 -56.60 22.83 21.62
CA SER A 140 -57.50 21.89 22.29
C SER A 140 -57.41 21.92 23.83
N ASN A 141 -56.71 22.90 24.42
CA ASN A 141 -56.51 23.07 25.87
C ASN A 141 -55.85 21.88 26.60
N PHE A 142 -55.09 21.03 25.89
CA PHE A 142 -54.33 19.97 26.54
C PHE A 142 -53.04 20.53 27.16
N LYS A 143 -52.79 20.21 28.44
CA LYS A 143 -51.58 20.63 29.19
C LYS A 143 -50.28 20.09 28.60
N ILE A 144 -50.33 19.02 27.81
CA ILE A 144 -49.17 18.37 27.16
C ILE A 144 -48.61 19.24 26.00
N SER A 145 -49.39 20.19 25.50
CA SER A 145 -49.00 21.07 24.38
C SER A 145 -47.69 21.83 24.62
N VAL A 146 -47.47 22.33 25.84
CA VAL A 146 -46.24 23.06 26.22
C VAL A 146 -45.03 22.13 26.16
N LEU A 147 -45.16 20.90 26.67
CA LEU A 147 -44.08 19.91 26.63
C LEU A 147 -43.73 19.52 25.19
N ALA A 148 -44.74 19.26 24.36
CA ALA A 148 -44.54 18.95 22.94
C ALA A 148 -43.85 20.11 22.19
N GLY A 149 -44.25 21.36 22.48
CA GLY A 149 -43.64 22.55 21.88
C GLY A 149 -42.16 22.71 22.25
N VAL A 150 -41.81 22.49 23.52
CA VAL A 150 -40.41 22.54 24.00
C VAL A 150 -39.57 21.45 23.34
N VAL A 151 -40.09 20.23 23.23
CA VAL A 151 -39.38 19.12 22.57
C VAL A 151 -39.17 19.40 21.07
N GLY A 152 -40.19 19.90 20.37
CA GLY A 152 -40.08 20.28 18.97
C GLY A 152 -39.06 21.39 18.73
N ALA A 153 -39.09 22.44 19.57
CA ALA A 153 -38.13 23.53 19.51
C ALA A 153 -36.70 23.08 19.85
N ALA A 154 -36.54 22.18 20.83
CA ALA A 154 -35.24 21.62 21.19
C ALA A 154 -34.64 20.78 20.05
N LEU A 155 -35.46 19.96 19.36
CA LEU A 155 -35.01 19.18 18.20
C LEU A 155 -34.55 20.06 17.06
N ILE A 156 -35.26 21.16 16.77
CA ILE A 156 -34.83 22.16 15.79
C ILE A 156 -33.56 22.86 16.26
N GLY A 157 -33.46 23.26 17.53
CA GLY A 157 -32.24 23.87 18.09
C GLY A 157 -31.01 22.96 17.98
N LEU A 158 -31.21 21.65 18.14
CA LEU A 158 -30.15 20.65 18.02
C LEU A 158 -29.57 20.56 16.60
N THR A 159 -30.36 20.91 15.57
CA THR A 159 -29.89 20.99 14.17
C THR A 159 -28.82 22.07 13.99
N PHE A 160 -28.97 23.22 14.64
CA PHE A 160 -27.98 24.30 14.59
C PHE A 160 -26.65 23.89 15.25
N VAL A 161 -26.73 23.14 16.35
CA VAL A 161 -25.54 22.64 17.06
C VAL A 161 -24.83 21.56 16.23
N LEU A 162 -25.59 20.64 15.63
CA LEU A 162 -25.04 19.58 14.77
C LEU A 162 -24.43 20.15 13.49
N SER A 163 -25.08 21.14 12.87
CA SER A 163 -24.58 21.79 11.66
C SER A 163 -23.30 22.58 11.94
N LYS A 164 -23.14 23.17 13.12
CA LYS A 164 -21.91 23.87 13.54
C LYS A 164 -20.74 22.93 13.85
N LYS A 165 -21.01 21.66 14.21
CA LYS A 165 -19.97 20.65 14.46
C LYS A 165 -19.52 19.90 13.20
N GLY A 166 -20.29 19.99 12.12
CA GLY A 166 -19.99 19.36 10.84
C GLY A 166 -19.19 20.23 9.85
N VAL A 167 -18.85 21.46 10.24
CA VAL A 167 -17.94 22.40 9.54
C VAL A 167 -16.68 22.54 10.38
#